data_AF-A0A8T6HJ33-F1
#
_entry.id   AF-A0A8T6HJ33-F1
#
_cell.length_a   1.000
_cell.length_b   1.000
_cell.length_c   1.000
_cell.angle_alpha   90.00
_cell.angle_beta   90.00
_cell.angle_gamma   90.00
#
_symmetry.space_group_name_H-M   'P 1'
#
loop_
_entity.id
_entity.type
_entity.pdbx_description
1 polymer ?
#
loop_
_entity_poly.entity_id
_entity_poly.type
_entity_poly.pdbx_seq_one_letter_code
_entity_poly.pdbx_strand_id
1 'polypeptide(L)'
;MTAQMIEEAREGLRQFPPALAQEFEAAVDAVLPILEPDELDQWLRDGLDIARHSLRSWEASSEYFRASGPVLEQITYDQMREWCAVGIDLMETSPALSGALFRASPAVLPHLSVSQANDWSAQGKSLYKGTWKSGSLSAQYFDVSPQILPHLPLSQMRLLVDLIDSLASHSYELASACLGMAPGVLSQLDRADRAPFLEFGGIVAHTAWVDARVYFERGPGALRQV
;
A
#
# COMPACT_ATOMS: atom_id res chain seq x y z
N MET A 1 -5.59 34.28 -4.77
CA MET A 1 -5.42 33.47 -3.55
C MET A 1 -4.85 32.10 -3.91
N THR A 2 -5.58 31.27 -4.65
CA THR A 2 -5.13 29.94 -5.12
C THR A 2 -3.74 29.93 -5.77
N ALA A 3 -3.47 30.80 -6.76
CA ALA A 3 -2.16 30.85 -7.42
C ALA A 3 -1.00 31.20 -6.47
N GLN A 4 -1.27 32.00 -5.43
CA GLN A 4 -0.27 32.34 -4.43
C GLN A 4 0.06 31.14 -3.54
N MET A 5 -0.97 30.39 -3.11
CA MET A 5 -0.79 29.18 -2.29
C MET A 5 0.05 28.12 -3.00
N ILE A 6 -0.22 27.92 -4.30
CA ILE A 6 0.56 26.99 -5.14
C ILE A 6 2.01 27.44 -5.26
N GLU A 7 2.27 28.73 -5.48
CA GLU A 7 3.65 29.26 -5.54
C GLU A 7 4.39 29.13 -4.21
N GLU A 8 3.71 29.40 -3.08
CA GLU A 8 4.28 29.22 -1.75
C GLU A 8 4.66 27.75 -1.48
N ALA A 9 3.80 26.80 -1.88
CA ALA A 9 4.10 25.38 -1.78
C ALA A 9 5.25 24.97 -2.70
N ARG A 10 5.26 25.45 -3.95
CA ARG A 10 6.33 25.23 -4.93
C ARG A 10 7.69 25.69 -4.38
N GLU A 11 7.75 26.89 -3.80
CA GLU A 11 8.96 27.41 -3.15
C GLU A 11 9.39 26.50 -1.98
N GLY A 12 8.42 26.09 -1.15
CA GLY A 12 8.65 25.17 -0.03
C GLY A 12 9.23 23.82 -0.42
N LEU A 13 8.99 23.37 -1.66
CA LEU A 13 9.47 22.10 -2.20
C LEU A 13 10.85 22.21 -2.90
N ARG A 14 11.35 23.42 -3.21
CA ARG A 14 12.63 23.61 -3.95
C ARG A 14 13.87 23.02 -3.26
N GLN A 15 13.80 22.79 -1.96
CA GLN A 15 14.87 22.16 -1.18
C GLN A 15 14.99 20.64 -1.42
N PHE A 16 13.99 20.01 -2.04
CA PHE A 16 13.94 18.57 -2.31
C PHE A 16 14.36 18.25 -3.76
N PRO A 17 14.60 16.96 -4.10
CA PRO A 17 14.95 16.58 -5.45
C PRO A 17 13.91 17.02 -6.50
N PRO A 18 14.33 17.37 -7.74
CA PRO A 18 13.43 17.84 -8.80
C PRO A 18 12.26 16.89 -9.13
N ALA A 19 12.41 15.60 -8.86
CA ALA A 19 11.35 14.61 -9.05
C ALA A 19 10.10 14.95 -8.23
N LEU A 20 10.25 15.44 -6.98
CA LEU A 20 9.09 15.83 -6.15
C LEU A 20 8.34 17.00 -6.76
N ALA A 21 9.06 18.00 -7.27
CA ALA A 21 8.45 19.15 -7.93
C ALA A 21 7.67 18.73 -9.19
N GLN A 22 8.16 17.76 -9.96
CA GLN A 22 7.44 17.26 -11.15
C GLN A 22 6.12 16.58 -10.77
N GLU A 23 6.13 15.71 -9.75
CA GLU A 23 4.89 15.07 -9.27
C GLU A 23 3.92 16.09 -8.68
N PHE A 24 4.43 17.10 -7.98
CA PHE A 24 3.63 18.21 -7.45
C PHE A 24 2.90 18.98 -8.54
N GLU A 25 3.61 19.43 -9.59
CA GLU A 25 2.97 20.20 -10.69
C GLU A 25 1.90 19.37 -11.40
N ALA A 26 2.20 18.10 -11.71
CA ALA A 26 1.23 17.20 -12.34
C ALA A 26 -0.01 16.98 -11.45
N ALA A 27 0.19 16.88 -10.14
CA ALA A 27 -0.89 16.73 -9.18
C ALA A 27 -1.73 18.00 -9.06
N VAL A 28 -1.11 19.19 -9.04
CA VAL A 28 -1.82 20.48 -9.04
C VAL A 28 -2.77 20.56 -10.24
N ASP A 29 -2.31 20.24 -11.45
CA ASP A 29 -3.14 20.25 -12.65
C ASP A 29 -4.35 19.30 -12.53
N ALA A 30 -4.18 18.16 -11.86
CA ALA A 30 -5.23 17.16 -11.67
C ALA A 30 -6.25 17.55 -10.59
N VAL A 31 -5.81 18.14 -9.48
CA VAL A 31 -6.69 18.42 -8.31
C VAL A 31 -7.34 19.80 -8.37
N LEU A 32 -6.74 20.76 -9.08
CA LEU A 32 -7.24 22.14 -9.14
C LEU A 32 -8.68 22.27 -9.66
N PRO A 33 -9.16 21.47 -10.63
CA PRO A 33 -10.55 21.50 -11.06
C PRO A 33 -11.54 20.88 -10.06
N ILE A 34 -11.03 20.17 -9.05
CA ILE A 34 -11.82 19.32 -8.12
C ILE A 34 -11.93 19.99 -6.75
N LEU A 35 -10.83 20.56 -6.25
CA LEU A 35 -10.73 21.06 -4.87
C LEU A 35 -11.16 22.52 -4.74
N GLU A 36 -11.92 22.79 -3.69
CA GLU A 36 -12.21 24.15 -3.25
C GLU A 36 -10.94 24.81 -2.66
N PRO A 37 -10.86 26.15 -2.56
CA PRO A 37 -9.66 26.84 -2.10
C PRO A 37 -9.15 26.38 -0.73
N ASP A 38 -10.03 26.14 0.24
CA ASP A 38 -9.62 25.71 1.59
C ASP A 38 -9.13 24.25 1.59
N GLU A 39 -9.72 23.40 0.73
CA GLU A 39 -9.29 22.01 0.53
C GLU A 39 -7.93 21.96 -0.15
N LEU A 40 -7.70 22.82 -1.14
CA LEU A 40 -6.41 22.98 -1.79
C LEU A 40 -5.34 23.44 -0.79
N ASP A 41 -5.63 24.39 0.10
CA ASP A 41 -4.67 24.85 1.13
C ASP A 41 -4.24 23.68 2.01
N GLN A 42 -5.20 22.90 2.51
CA GLN A 42 -4.93 21.76 3.36
C GLN A 42 -4.17 20.66 2.61
N TRP A 43 -4.56 20.36 1.36
CA TRP A 43 -3.87 19.38 0.53
C TRP A 43 -2.40 19.73 0.28
N LEU A 44 -2.10 21.02 0.02
CA LEU A 44 -0.75 21.55 -0.14
C LEU A 44 0.06 21.43 1.15
N ARG A 45 -0.54 21.78 2.29
CA ARG A 45 0.10 21.66 3.62
C ARG A 45 0.45 20.22 3.94
N ASP A 46 -0.48 19.29 3.74
CA ASP A 46 -0.24 17.86 3.99
C ASP A 46 0.94 17.35 3.17
N GLY A 47 0.99 17.67 1.87
CA GLY A 47 2.10 17.27 1.00
C GLY A 47 3.45 17.85 1.42
N LEU A 48 3.50 19.11 1.84
CA LEU A 48 4.69 19.77 2.38
C LEU A 48 5.14 19.17 3.71
N ASP A 49 4.20 18.89 4.62
CA ASP A 49 4.48 18.33 5.94
C ASP A 49 5.02 16.90 5.81
N ILE A 50 4.44 16.10 4.91
CA ILE A 50 4.98 14.79 4.53
C ILE A 50 6.43 14.93 4.02
N ALA A 51 6.70 15.86 3.10
CA ALA A 51 8.04 16.03 2.54
C ALA A 51 9.09 16.41 3.60
N ARG A 52 8.69 17.22 4.58
CA ARG A 52 9.56 17.77 5.64
C ARG A 52 9.72 16.84 6.84
N HIS A 53 8.92 15.79 6.96
CA HIS A 53 8.91 14.89 8.13
C HIS A 53 10.31 14.32 8.43
N SER A 54 11.02 13.82 7.42
CA SER A 54 12.38 13.29 7.56
C SER A 54 13.18 13.41 6.26
N LEU A 55 14.50 13.15 6.31
CA LEU A 55 15.41 13.27 5.16
C LEU A 55 14.95 12.53 3.89
N ARG A 56 14.22 11.41 4.04
CA ARG A 56 13.71 10.61 2.91
C ARG A 56 12.19 10.66 2.74
N SER A 57 11.47 11.44 3.56
CA SER A 57 10.01 11.49 3.47
C SER A 57 9.48 12.19 2.20
N TRP A 58 10.35 12.91 1.49
CA TRP A 58 10.04 13.46 0.17
C TRP A 58 9.58 12.39 -0.85
N GLU A 59 10.03 11.14 -0.73
CA GLU A 59 9.56 10.05 -1.59
C GLU A 59 8.08 9.73 -1.31
N ALA A 60 7.68 9.71 -0.04
CA ALA A 60 6.27 9.52 0.34
C ALA A 60 5.40 10.70 -0.12
N SER A 61 5.91 11.93 -0.01
CA SER A 61 5.23 13.13 -0.54
C SER A 61 5.03 13.06 -2.06
N SER A 62 6.02 12.53 -2.78
CA SER A 62 5.92 12.32 -4.23
C SER A 62 4.78 11.33 -4.55
N GLU A 63 4.65 10.25 -3.79
CA GLU A 63 3.55 9.29 -3.97
C GLU A 63 2.19 9.86 -3.55
N TYR A 64 2.14 10.67 -2.50
CA TYR A 64 0.94 11.39 -2.09
C TYR A 64 0.43 12.29 -3.22
N PHE A 65 1.29 13.14 -3.78
CA PHE A 65 0.92 14.01 -4.90
C PHE A 65 0.47 13.19 -6.11
N ARG A 66 1.25 12.19 -6.52
CA ARG A 66 0.91 11.33 -7.66
C ARG A 66 -0.45 10.62 -7.50
N ALA A 67 -0.76 10.14 -6.29
CA ALA A 67 -2.01 9.43 -6.03
C ALA A 67 -3.23 10.34 -5.90
N SER A 68 -3.04 11.63 -5.63
CA SER A 68 -4.12 12.56 -5.23
C SER A 68 -5.24 12.68 -6.27
N GLY A 69 -4.91 12.95 -7.54
CA GLY A 69 -5.90 13.05 -8.61
C GLY A 69 -6.72 11.77 -8.78
N PRO A 70 -6.08 10.61 -9.06
CA PRO A 70 -6.77 9.33 -9.20
C PRO A 70 -7.57 8.87 -7.96
N VAL A 71 -7.18 9.30 -6.76
CA VAL A 71 -7.95 9.06 -5.53
C VAL A 71 -9.21 9.94 -5.50
N LEU A 72 -9.08 11.23 -5.80
CA LEU A 72 -10.20 12.18 -5.82
C LEU A 72 -11.23 11.92 -6.93
N GLU A 73 -10.86 11.16 -7.96
CA GLU A 73 -11.82 10.63 -8.94
C GLU A 73 -12.76 9.56 -8.35
N GLN A 74 -12.40 8.95 -7.21
CA GLN A 74 -13.11 7.81 -6.62
C GLN A 74 -13.77 8.13 -5.28
N ILE A 75 -13.24 9.09 -4.52
CA ILE A 75 -13.73 9.45 -3.18
C ILE A 75 -13.77 10.97 -3.00
N THR A 76 -14.57 11.43 -2.04
CA THR A 76 -14.63 12.86 -1.66
C THR A 76 -13.34 13.34 -1.01
N TYR A 77 -13.14 14.67 -0.94
CA TYR A 77 -11.96 15.23 -0.28
C TYR A 77 -11.91 14.89 1.23
N ASP A 78 -13.03 14.93 1.96
CA ASP A 78 -13.08 14.49 3.36
C ASP A 78 -12.62 13.04 3.53
N GLN A 79 -13.09 12.16 2.66
CA GLN A 79 -12.65 10.77 2.60
C GLN A 79 -11.17 10.62 2.26
N MET A 80 -10.65 11.44 1.33
CA MET A 80 -9.21 11.48 1.03
C MET A 80 -8.40 11.94 2.25
N ARG A 81 -8.88 12.90 3.04
CA ARG A 81 -8.20 13.34 4.27
C ARG A 81 -8.12 12.23 5.30
N GLU A 82 -9.21 11.51 5.53
CA GLU A 82 -9.21 10.33 6.41
C GLU A 82 -8.23 9.27 5.92
N TRP A 83 -8.19 9.01 4.62
CA TRP A 83 -7.25 8.08 4.01
C TRP A 83 -5.79 8.54 4.15
N CYS A 84 -5.55 9.83 3.93
CA CYS A 84 -4.23 10.45 4.02
C CYS A 84 -3.67 10.37 5.44
N ALA A 85 -4.51 10.60 6.45
CA ALA A 85 -4.12 10.48 7.85
C ALA A 85 -3.54 9.10 8.18
N VAL A 86 -4.08 8.02 7.61
CA VAL A 86 -3.54 6.66 7.77
C VAL A 86 -2.14 6.52 7.16
N GLY A 87 -1.90 7.13 6.00
CA GLY A 87 -0.58 7.15 5.36
C GLY A 87 0.43 7.99 6.15
N ILE A 88 -0.01 9.11 6.72
CA ILE A 88 0.80 9.99 7.58
C ILE A 88 1.19 9.25 8.86
N ASP A 89 0.25 8.58 9.54
CA ASP A 89 0.53 7.78 10.74
C ASP A 89 1.54 6.65 10.47
N LEU A 90 1.55 6.11 9.24
CA LEU A 90 2.51 5.09 8.83
C LEU A 90 3.93 5.66 8.64
N MET A 91 4.09 6.96 8.42
CA MET A 91 5.42 7.60 8.32
C MET A 91 6.25 7.44 9.60
N GLU A 92 5.62 7.49 10.77
CA GLU A 92 6.27 7.27 12.07
C GLU A 92 6.93 5.88 12.15
N THR A 93 6.41 4.93 11.39
CA THR A 93 6.98 3.59 11.28
C THR A 93 8.08 3.55 10.22
N SER A 94 7.79 4.06 9.02
CA SER A 94 8.73 4.15 7.91
C SER A 94 8.16 5.00 6.78
N PRO A 95 8.86 6.04 6.31
CA PRO A 95 8.45 6.81 5.14
C PRO A 95 8.27 5.96 3.89
N ALA A 96 9.08 4.90 3.72
CA ALA A 96 8.96 3.99 2.58
C ALA A 96 7.62 3.23 2.56
N LEU A 97 7.08 2.90 3.74
CA LEU A 97 5.79 2.21 3.82
C LEU A 97 4.62 3.16 3.57
N SER A 98 4.70 4.40 4.08
CA SER A 98 3.76 5.47 3.75
C SER A 98 3.71 5.70 2.23
N GLY A 99 4.86 5.80 1.58
CA GLY A 99 4.94 5.91 0.12
C GLY A 99 4.34 4.71 -0.62
N ALA A 100 4.59 3.48 -0.17
CA ALA A 100 3.98 2.28 -0.77
C ALA A 100 2.43 2.27 -0.62
N LEU A 101 1.93 2.69 0.54
CA LEU A 101 0.49 2.84 0.78
C LEU A 101 -0.12 3.87 -0.17
N PHE A 102 0.46 5.07 -0.27
CA PHE A 102 -0.03 6.11 -1.19
C PHE A 102 0.00 5.65 -2.65
N ARG A 103 1.10 5.05 -3.09
CA ARG A 103 1.25 4.50 -4.44
C ARG A 103 0.16 3.49 -4.80
N ALA A 104 -0.17 2.59 -3.86
CA ALA A 104 -1.18 1.56 -4.07
C ALA A 104 -2.63 2.07 -3.91
N SER A 105 -2.82 3.24 -3.31
CA SER A 105 -4.14 3.78 -2.92
C SER A 105 -5.15 3.86 -4.08
N PRO A 106 -4.82 4.45 -5.25
CA PRO A 106 -5.79 4.52 -6.35
C PRO A 106 -6.32 3.16 -6.80
N ALA A 107 -5.49 2.11 -6.73
CA ALA A 107 -5.82 0.78 -7.22
C ALA A 107 -6.56 -0.09 -6.19
N VAL A 108 -6.49 0.24 -4.89
CA VAL A 108 -7.24 -0.50 -3.85
C VAL A 108 -8.62 0.08 -3.55
N LEU A 109 -8.86 1.36 -3.81
CA LEU A 109 -10.14 2.02 -3.55
C LEU A 109 -11.37 1.37 -4.21
N PRO A 110 -11.27 0.70 -5.38
CA PRO A 110 -12.39 -0.08 -5.92
C PRO A 110 -12.78 -1.29 -5.06
N HIS A 111 -11.91 -1.69 -4.12
CA HIS A 111 -12.06 -2.90 -3.30
C HIS A 111 -12.10 -2.63 -1.79
N LEU A 112 -11.69 -1.44 -1.34
CA LEU A 112 -11.63 -1.04 0.06
C LEU A 112 -12.40 0.27 0.28
N SER A 113 -13.16 0.34 1.38
CA SER A 113 -13.70 1.61 1.87
C SER A 113 -12.65 2.37 2.68
N VAL A 114 -12.84 3.68 2.83
CA VAL A 114 -11.96 4.52 3.67
C VAL A 114 -11.90 4.06 5.12
N SER A 115 -13.01 3.56 5.66
CA SER A 115 -13.04 2.95 7.00
C SER A 115 -12.14 1.72 7.17
N GLN A 116 -11.77 1.06 6.07
CA GLN A 116 -10.88 -0.11 6.06
C GLN A 116 -9.40 0.27 5.91
N ALA A 117 -9.07 1.56 5.69
CA ALA A 117 -7.70 2.02 5.48
C ALA A 117 -6.79 1.68 6.67
N ASN A 118 -7.28 1.87 7.90
CA ASN A 118 -6.53 1.54 9.12
C ASN A 118 -6.20 0.06 9.22
N ASP A 119 -7.15 -0.83 8.91
CA ASP A 119 -6.93 -2.28 8.94
C ASP A 119 -5.92 -2.71 7.87
N TRP A 120 -6.01 -2.13 6.67
CA TRP A 120 -5.09 -2.40 5.57
C TRP A 120 -3.67 -1.93 5.89
N SER A 121 -3.53 -0.72 6.46
CA SER A 121 -2.25 -0.18 6.95
C SER A 121 -1.66 -1.03 8.07
N ALA A 122 -2.48 -1.43 9.06
CA ALA A 122 -2.07 -2.28 10.16
C ALA A 122 -1.59 -3.67 9.69
N GLN A 123 -2.24 -4.24 8.66
CA GLN A 123 -1.77 -5.47 8.02
C GLN A 123 -0.37 -5.30 7.42
N GLY A 124 -0.16 -4.29 6.56
CA GLY A 124 1.16 -4.04 5.98
C GLY A 124 2.22 -3.75 7.05
N LYS A 125 1.90 -2.89 8.03
CA LYS A 125 2.77 -2.56 9.17
C LYS A 125 3.20 -3.78 9.97
N SER A 126 2.33 -4.78 10.15
CA SER A 126 2.65 -5.98 10.92
C SER A 126 3.80 -6.82 10.35
N LEU A 127 4.06 -6.73 9.04
CA LEU A 127 5.19 -7.38 8.36
C LEU A 127 6.52 -6.64 8.55
N TYR A 128 6.48 -5.39 9.04
CA TYR A 128 7.68 -4.60 9.28
C TYR A 128 8.26 -4.87 10.67
N LYS A 129 9.54 -5.26 10.72
CA LYS A 129 10.27 -5.61 11.96
C LYS A 129 11.50 -4.72 12.18
N GLY A 130 11.52 -3.52 11.61
CA GLY A 130 12.60 -2.54 11.79
C GLY A 130 13.85 -2.77 10.92
N THR A 131 13.79 -3.67 9.94
CA THR A 131 14.90 -3.94 9.01
C THR A 131 14.53 -3.59 7.58
N TRP A 132 15.53 -3.31 6.73
CA TRP A 132 15.31 -3.05 5.31
C TRP A 132 14.62 -4.23 4.61
N LYS A 133 14.95 -5.49 4.94
CA LYS A 133 14.30 -6.69 4.37
C LYS A 133 12.80 -6.74 4.72
N SER A 134 12.47 -6.53 6.00
CA SER A 134 11.08 -6.48 6.45
C SER A 134 10.33 -5.27 5.87
N GLY A 135 11.02 -4.16 5.64
CA GLY A 135 10.48 -2.98 4.97
C GLY A 135 10.13 -3.26 3.51
N SER A 136 11.02 -3.92 2.78
CA SER A 136 10.74 -4.35 1.40
C SER A 136 9.57 -5.33 1.32
N LEU A 137 9.47 -6.29 2.25
CA LEU A 137 8.34 -7.23 2.29
C LEU A 137 7.00 -6.52 2.59
N SER A 138 7.01 -5.57 3.53
CA SER A 138 5.84 -4.77 3.88
C SER A 138 5.41 -3.84 2.74
N ALA A 139 6.36 -3.19 2.06
CA ALA A 139 6.07 -2.40 0.86
C ALA A 139 5.46 -3.26 -0.26
N GLN A 140 6.03 -4.45 -0.49
CA GLN A 140 5.52 -5.39 -1.48
C GLN A 140 4.07 -5.80 -1.16
N TYR A 141 3.70 -5.97 0.11
CA TYR A 141 2.31 -6.25 0.50
C TYR A 141 1.35 -5.17 -0.01
N PHE A 142 1.69 -3.89 0.14
CA PHE A 142 0.88 -2.80 -0.41
C PHE A 142 0.82 -2.87 -1.94
N ASP A 143 1.96 -3.10 -2.60
CA ASP A 143 2.05 -3.17 -4.07
C ASP A 143 1.20 -4.31 -4.68
N VAL A 144 1.12 -5.47 -4.02
CA VAL A 144 0.33 -6.62 -4.51
C VAL A 144 -1.12 -6.60 -4.04
N SER A 145 -1.47 -5.79 -3.04
CA SER A 145 -2.82 -5.71 -2.47
C SER A 145 -3.93 -5.49 -3.53
N PRO A 146 -3.82 -4.56 -4.49
CA PRO A 146 -4.84 -4.35 -5.51
C PRO A 146 -5.17 -5.60 -6.34
N GLN A 147 -4.20 -6.51 -6.49
CA GLN A 147 -4.39 -7.74 -7.28
C GLN A 147 -4.95 -8.89 -6.42
N ILE A 148 -4.81 -8.81 -5.09
CA ILE A 148 -5.30 -9.82 -4.14
C ILE A 148 -6.76 -9.56 -3.76
N LEU A 149 -7.10 -8.29 -3.52
CA LEU A 149 -8.42 -7.87 -3.01
C LEU A 149 -9.63 -8.30 -3.87
N PRO A 150 -9.54 -8.38 -5.22
CA PRO A 150 -10.61 -8.98 -6.03
C PRO A 150 -10.91 -10.45 -5.69
N HIS A 151 -9.91 -11.16 -5.17
CA HIS A 151 -10.01 -12.59 -4.87
C HIS A 151 -10.24 -12.87 -3.39
N LEU A 152 -9.73 -12.02 -2.51
CA LEU A 152 -9.70 -12.24 -1.06
C LEU A 152 -10.05 -10.93 -0.34
N PRO A 153 -11.21 -10.86 0.35
CA PRO A 153 -11.58 -9.63 1.07
C PRO A 153 -10.56 -9.32 2.17
N LEU A 154 -10.42 -8.05 2.54
CA LEU A 154 -9.42 -7.58 3.51
C LEU A 154 -9.45 -8.35 4.85
N SER A 155 -10.63 -8.77 5.29
CA SER A 155 -10.80 -9.57 6.52
C SER A 155 -10.12 -10.95 6.43
N GLN A 156 -10.09 -11.55 5.24
CA GLN A 156 -9.41 -12.83 5.00
C GLN A 156 -7.96 -12.63 4.55
N MET A 157 -7.58 -11.44 4.08
CA MET A 157 -6.20 -11.11 3.72
C MET A 157 -5.22 -11.26 4.90
N ARG A 158 -5.73 -11.15 6.14
CA ARG A 158 -4.98 -11.49 7.35
C ARG A 158 -4.39 -12.91 7.32
N LEU A 159 -5.09 -13.90 6.77
CA LEU A 159 -4.57 -15.28 6.66
C LEU A 159 -3.29 -15.33 5.80
N LEU A 160 -3.27 -14.56 4.71
CA LEU A 160 -2.09 -14.44 3.88
C LEU A 160 -0.97 -13.70 4.63
N VAL A 161 -1.29 -12.60 5.33
CA VAL A 161 -0.31 -11.84 6.11
C VAL A 161 0.36 -12.73 7.16
N ASP A 162 -0.42 -13.52 7.90
CA ASP A 162 0.10 -14.40 8.97
C ASP A 162 0.98 -15.53 8.39
N LEU A 163 0.57 -16.10 7.26
CA LEU A 163 1.39 -17.07 6.51
C LEU A 163 2.73 -16.45 6.09
N ILE A 164 2.70 -15.26 5.49
CA ILE A 164 3.90 -14.55 5.02
C ILE A 164 4.79 -14.15 6.19
N ASP A 165 4.25 -13.69 7.33
CA ASP A 165 5.05 -13.39 8.53
C ASP A 165 5.72 -14.66 9.07
N SER A 166 5.01 -15.80 9.09
CA SER A 166 5.59 -17.10 9.47
C SER A 166 6.77 -17.47 8.56
N LEU A 167 6.64 -17.32 7.23
CA LEU A 167 7.75 -17.57 6.31
C LEU A 167 8.90 -16.59 6.50
N ALA A 168 8.60 -15.32 6.75
CA ALA A 168 9.61 -14.27 6.95
C ALA A 168 10.47 -14.51 8.18
N SER A 169 9.94 -15.19 9.21
CA SER A 169 10.71 -15.63 10.37
C SER A 169 11.83 -16.62 10.03
N HIS A 170 11.72 -17.32 8.89
CA HIS A 170 12.72 -18.26 8.38
C HIS A 170 13.53 -17.68 7.20
N SER A 171 12.87 -17.05 6.22
CA SER A 171 13.50 -16.41 5.07
C SER A 171 12.60 -15.33 4.44
N TYR A 172 13.10 -14.09 4.41
CA TYR A 172 12.44 -12.98 3.73
C TYR A 172 12.38 -13.18 2.21
N GLU A 173 13.39 -13.82 1.63
CA GLU A 173 13.43 -14.12 0.19
C GLU A 173 12.31 -15.08 -0.20
N LEU A 174 12.08 -16.13 0.60
CA LEU A 174 10.97 -17.06 0.41
C LEU A 174 9.61 -16.38 0.63
N ALA A 175 9.48 -15.60 1.71
CA ALA A 175 8.25 -14.87 2.02
C ALA A 175 7.88 -13.90 0.88
N SER A 176 8.85 -13.14 0.38
CA SER A 176 8.68 -12.21 -0.73
C SER A 176 8.28 -12.94 -2.03
N ALA A 177 8.88 -14.09 -2.31
CA ALA A 177 8.50 -14.92 -3.46
C ALA A 177 7.05 -15.41 -3.34
N CYS A 178 6.64 -15.93 -2.19
CA CYS A 178 5.28 -16.43 -1.98
C CYS A 178 4.24 -15.30 -2.04
N LEU A 179 4.55 -14.14 -1.46
CA LEU A 179 3.68 -12.96 -1.52
C LEU A 179 3.51 -12.46 -2.96
N GLY A 180 4.60 -12.42 -3.75
CA GLY A 180 4.54 -12.06 -5.16
C GLY A 180 3.73 -13.05 -6.02
N MET A 181 3.66 -14.31 -5.61
CA MET A 181 2.85 -15.33 -6.29
C MET A 181 1.37 -15.32 -5.89
N ALA A 182 1.03 -14.76 -4.73
CA ALA A 182 -0.31 -14.85 -4.16
C ALA A 182 -1.45 -14.42 -5.11
N PRO A 183 -1.36 -13.32 -5.89
CA PRO A 183 -2.42 -12.95 -6.83
C PRO A 183 -2.70 -14.04 -7.89
N GLY A 184 -1.63 -14.61 -8.47
CA GLY A 184 -1.73 -15.66 -9.47
C GLY A 184 -2.22 -17.00 -8.91
N VAL A 185 -1.92 -17.27 -7.64
CA VAL A 185 -2.43 -18.46 -6.93
C VAL A 185 -3.92 -18.30 -6.62
N LEU A 186 -4.33 -17.17 -6.05
CA LEU A 186 -5.72 -16.92 -5.66
C LEU A 186 -6.68 -16.85 -6.85
N SER A 187 -6.21 -16.36 -8.00
CA SER A 187 -7.01 -16.32 -9.23
C SER A 187 -7.28 -17.70 -9.83
N GLN A 188 -6.46 -18.70 -9.51
CA GLN A 188 -6.60 -20.08 -9.97
C GLN A 188 -7.49 -20.94 -9.06
N LEU A 189 -7.79 -20.47 -7.86
CA LEU A 189 -8.59 -21.15 -6.86
C LEU A 189 -10.06 -20.71 -6.96
N ASP A 190 -10.95 -21.68 -6.78
CA ASP A 190 -12.36 -21.40 -6.57
C ASP A 190 -12.54 -20.59 -5.28
N ARG A 191 -13.60 -19.77 -5.24
CA ARG A 191 -13.84 -18.86 -4.10
C ARG A 191 -13.88 -19.61 -2.76
N ALA A 192 -14.44 -20.81 -2.74
CA ALA A 192 -14.56 -21.63 -1.53
C ALA A 192 -13.21 -22.13 -1.01
N ASP A 193 -12.21 -22.29 -1.89
CA ASP A 193 -10.93 -22.89 -1.56
C ASP A 193 -9.87 -21.88 -1.12
N ARG A 194 -10.07 -20.58 -1.38
CA ARG A 194 -9.07 -19.54 -1.10
C ARG A 194 -8.67 -19.45 0.38
N ALA A 195 -9.65 -19.42 1.29
CA ALA A 195 -9.36 -19.37 2.72
C ALA A 195 -8.76 -20.69 3.25
N PRO A 196 -9.35 -21.88 2.97
CA PRO A 196 -8.74 -23.16 3.34
C PRO A 196 -7.31 -23.35 2.81
N PHE A 197 -7.05 -22.89 1.58
CA PHE A 197 -5.72 -22.92 0.98
C PHE A 197 -4.72 -22.07 1.78
N LEU A 198 -5.10 -20.87 2.23
CA LEU A 198 -4.21 -20.04 3.03
C LEU A 198 -4.02 -20.60 4.44
N GLU A 199 -5.07 -21.14 5.06
CA GLU A 199 -5.00 -21.79 6.37
C GLU A 199 -4.03 -22.98 6.36
N PHE A 200 -4.17 -23.87 5.37
CA PHE A 200 -3.24 -24.99 5.22
C PHE A 200 -1.83 -24.51 4.85
N GLY A 201 -1.71 -23.46 4.03
CA GLY A 201 -0.45 -22.80 3.74
C GLY A 201 0.24 -22.26 5.00
N GLY A 202 -0.52 -21.75 5.97
CA GLY A 202 0.00 -21.34 7.28
C GLY A 202 0.59 -22.50 8.07
N ILE A 203 -0.04 -23.68 8.02
CA ILE A 203 0.51 -24.92 8.62
C ILE A 203 1.83 -25.29 7.91
N VAL A 204 1.85 -25.30 6.58
CA VAL A 204 3.08 -25.58 5.80
C VAL A 204 4.18 -24.59 6.15
N ALA A 205 3.87 -23.30 6.25
CA ALA A 205 4.83 -22.27 6.64
C ALA A 205 5.41 -22.48 8.04
N HIS A 206 4.68 -23.11 8.95
CA HIS A 206 5.14 -23.40 10.30
C HIS A 206 5.91 -24.72 10.41
N THR A 207 5.45 -25.79 9.74
CA THR A 207 5.99 -27.15 9.92
C THR A 207 6.95 -27.59 8.82
N ALA A 208 6.84 -27.03 7.62
CA ALA A 208 7.56 -27.45 6.41
C ALA A 208 7.86 -26.23 5.50
N TRP A 209 8.41 -25.15 6.07
CA TRP A 209 8.57 -23.86 5.36
C TRP A 209 9.36 -23.98 4.04
N VAL A 210 10.31 -24.91 3.95
CA VAL A 210 11.09 -25.17 2.72
C VAL A 210 10.21 -25.57 1.53
N ASP A 211 9.06 -26.18 1.79
CA ASP A 211 8.11 -26.65 0.79
C ASP A 211 7.03 -25.61 0.47
N ALA A 212 6.98 -24.48 1.18
CA ALA A 212 5.93 -23.47 1.03
C ALA A 212 5.86 -22.90 -0.40
N ARG A 213 7.00 -22.71 -1.06
CA ARG A 213 7.02 -22.27 -2.46
C ARG A 213 6.40 -23.32 -3.38
N VAL A 214 6.76 -24.59 -3.22
CA VAL A 214 6.21 -25.70 -4.01
C VAL A 214 4.70 -25.80 -3.78
N TYR A 215 4.26 -25.61 -2.54
CA TYR A 215 2.85 -25.53 -2.18
C TYR A 215 2.12 -24.41 -2.95
N PHE A 216 2.66 -23.19 -2.99
CA PHE A 216 2.09 -22.09 -3.77
C PHE A 216 2.07 -22.40 -5.28
N GLU A 217 3.16 -22.96 -5.81
CA GLU A 217 3.31 -23.24 -7.25
C GLU A 217 2.37 -24.35 -7.75
N ARG A 218 2.18 -25.41 -6.95
CA ARG A 218 1.48 -26.63 -7.39
C ARG A 218 0.11 -26.84 -6.76
N GLY A 219 -0.14 -26.24 -5.60
CA GLY A 219 -1.35 -26.46 -4.81
C GLY A 219 -2.65 -26.16 -5.56
N PRO A 220 -2.79 -25.03 -6.30
CA PRO A 220 -3.99 -24.76 -7.09
C PRO A 220 -4.27 -25.81 -8.16
N GLY A 221 -3.21 -26.38 -8.76
CA GLY A 221 -3.33 -27.46 -9.74
C GLY A 221 -3.82 -28.76 -9.13
N ALA A 222 -3.40 -29.07 -7.89
CA ALA A 222 -3.81 -30.28 -7.19
C ALA A 222 -5.29 -30.25 -6.77
N LEU A 223 -5.80 -29.10 -6.32
CA LEU A 223 -7.20 -28.95 -5.89
C LEU A 223 -8.20 -29.12 -7.04
N ARG A 224 -7.84 -28.74 -8.27
CA ARG A 224 -8.69 -28.94 -9.46
C ARG A 224 -8.87 -30.40 -9.89
N GLN A 225 -8.07 -31.33 -9.34
CA GLN A 225 -8.09 -32.75 -9.70
C GLN A 225 -8.90 -33.60 -8.71
N VAL A 226 -9.44 -32.98 -7.65
CA VAL A 226 -10.25 -33.61 -6.60
C VAL A 226 -11.72 -33.33 -6.86
#